data_AF-A0AAN8WNV0-F1
#
_entry.id   AF-A0AAN8WNV0-F1
#
_cell.length_a   1.000
_cell.length_b   1.000
_cell.length_c   1.000
_cell.angle_alpha   90.00
_cell.angle_beta   90.00
_cell.angle_gamma   90.00
#
_symmetry.space_group_name_H-M   'P 1'
#
loop_
_entity.id
_entity.type
_entity.pdbx_description
1 polymer ?
#
loop_
_entity_poly.entity_id
_entity_poly.type
_entity_poly.pdbx_seq_one_letter_code
_entity_poly.pdbx_strand_id
1 'polypeptide(L)'
;MLLHAFLFALCCWHGINTLHIPNPEPHYLNWRKSPGTQEINNCSLSQDLKDEIQSYQNVVNQIISYVTNGEYKGQTYSTLATLVDTFGARMTGSAALENAIDFMLNWSANEGLDNMYTEDVLVPHWKRFVD
;
A
#
# COMPACT_ATOMS: atom_id res chain seq x y z
N MET A 1 27.47 41.45 -7.94
CA MET A 1 26.34 40.59 -7.52
C MET A 1 26.65 39.13 -7.86
N LEU A 2 27.65 38.58 -7.18
CA LEU A 2 28.05 37.17 -7.24
C LEU A 2 28.29 36.74 -5.79
N LEU A 3 27.20 36.59 -5.02
CA LEU A 3 27.29 36.18 -3.62
C LEU A 3 26.08 35.36 -3.14
N HIS A 4 25.47 34.57 -4.04
CA HIS A 4 24.46 33.58 -3.67
C HIS A 4 24.78 32.15 -4.13
N ALA A 5 25.99 31.89 -4.65
CA ALA A 5 26.41 30.55 -5.05
C ALA A 5 27.27 29.81 -4.00
N PHE A 6 27.46 30.36 -2.79
CA PHE A 6 28.35 29.78 -1.78
C PHE A 6 27.67 29.23 -0.51
N LEU A 7 26.33 29.28 -0.39
CA LEU A 7 25.64 28.83 0.84
C LEU A 7 25.03 27.42 0.79
N PHE A 8 25.10 26.68 -0.31
CA PHE A 8 24.59 25.30 -0.37
C PHE A 8 25.68 24.21 -0.29
N ALA A 9 26.96 24.57 -0.37
CA ALA A 9 28.08 23.62 -0.37
C ALA A 9 28.68 23.33 1.02
N LEU A 10 28.16 23.92 2.11
CA LEU A 10 28.75 23.78 3.46
C LEU A 10 28.00 22.82 4.41
N CYS A 11 26.82 22.30 4.06
CA CYS A 11 26.12 21.31 4.90
C CYS A 11 26.73 19.90 4.82
N CYS A 12 27.65 19.61 3.90
CA CYS A 12 28.37 18.33 3.85
C CYS A 12 29.79 18.38 4.46
N TRP A 13 30.22 19.49 5.08
CA TRP A 13 31.63 19.62 5.51
C TRP A 13 31.87 19.95 7.00
N HIS A 14 30.86 20.20 7.83
CA HIS A 14 31.09 20.30 9.28
C HIS A 14 30.19 19.33 10.03
N GLY A 15 30.80 18.21 10.45
CA GLY A 15 30.25 17.25 11.40
C GLY A 15 29.96 17.93 12.74
N ILE A 16 28.77 18.50 12.85
CA ILE A 16 28.18 18.87 14.13
C ILE A 16 27.30 17.69 14.53
N ASN A 17 27.78 16.98 15.54
CA ASN A 17 27.04 15.98 16.30
C ASN A 17 25.65 16.52 16.62
N THR A 18 24.64 15.93 16.01
CA THR A 18 23.24 16.09 16.38
C THR A 18 23.09 15.78 17.87
N LEU A 19 22.35 16.64 18.58
CA LEU A 19 21.90 16.42 19.96
C LEU A 19 21.59 14.93 20.20
N HIS A 20 22.24 14.34 21.19
CA HIS A 20 21.85 13.06 21.76
C HIS A 20 20.51 13.25 22.49
N ILE A 21 19.42 13.15 21.75
CA ILE A 21 18.12 12.86 22.35
C ILE A 21 18.16 11.36 22.62
N PRO A 22 18.19 10.91 23.90
CA PRO A 22 18.05 9.49 24.19
C PRO A 22 16.68 9.08 23.67
N ASN A 23 16.66 8.28 22.60
CA ASN A 23 15.45 7.67 22.10
C ASN A 23 14.94 6.73 23.21
N PRO A 24 13.79 7.00 23.85
CA PRO A 24 13.20 6.02 24.75
C PRO A 24 12.79 4.83 23.87
N GLU A 25 13.49 3.70 24.03
CA GLU A 25 13.23 2.51 23.24
C GLU A 25 11.73 2.18 23.22
N PRO A 26 11.06 2.26 22.06
CA PRO A 26 9.73 1.72 21.96
C PRO A 26 9.87 0.19 21.95
N HIS A 27 9.50 -0.44 23.06
CA HIS A 27 9.42 -1.90 23.25
C HIS A 27 8.41 -2.61 22.31
N TYR A 28 8.12 -2.04 21.13
CA TYR A 28 7.15 -2.52 20.14
C TYR A 28 7.68 -2.44 18.69
N LEU A 29 8.99 -2.34 18.48
CA LEU A 29 9.61 -2.44 17.14
C LEU A 29 10.39 -3.76 16.97
N ASN A 30 9.69 -4.90 17.02
CA ASN A 30 10.26 -6.22 16.68
C ASN A 30 9.68 -6.83 15.39
N TRP A 31 8.68 -6.22 14.75
CA TRP A 31 8.08 -6.72 13.50
C TRP A 31 9.05 -6.73 12.31
N ARG A 32 10.18 -6.02 12.42
CA ARG A 32 11.24 -6.00 11.40
C ARG A 32 12.27 -7.12 11.52
N LYS A 33 12.17 -7.98 12.54
CA LYS A 33 13.06 -9.14 12.68
C LYS A 33 12.22 -10.40 12.55
N SER A 34 12.09 -10.90 11.33
CA SER A 34 11.69 -12.30 11.15
C SER A 34 12.69 -13.18 11.91
N PRO A 35 12.26 -14.10 12.78
CA PRO A 35 13.15 -14.98 13.52
C PRO A 35 13.80 -15.93 12.51
N GLY A 36 14.98 -15.57 12.02
CA GLY A 36 15.69 -16.30 10.97
C GLY A 36 16.65 -15.47 10.10
N THR A 37 16.64 -14.14 10.16
CA THR A 37 17.59 -13.34 9.39
C THR A 37 18.97 -13.31 10.08
N GLN A 38 19.85 -14.24 9.68
CA GLN A 38 21.29 -14.04 9.78
C GLN A 38 21.65 -12.70 9.13
N GLU A 39 22.63 -11.97 9.65
CA GLU A 39 23.12 -10.73 9.03
C GLU A 39 23.72 -11.03 7.65
N ILE A 40 22.88 -11.02 6.62
CA ILE A 40 23.30 -11.04 5.23
C ILE A 40 23.86 -9.66 4.89
N ASN A 41 25.14 -9.47 5.18
CA ASN A 41 25.94 -8.32 4.72
C ASN A 41 26.19 -8.35 3.20
N ASN A 42 25.41 -9.13 2.46
CA ASN A 42 25.42 -9.16 1.01
C ASN A 42 24.00 -9.46 0.51
N CYS A 43 23.19 -8.42 0.32
CA CYS A 43 21.92 -8.49 -0.41
C CYS A 43 22.22 -8.72 -1.91
N SER A 44 22.67 -9.92 -2.27
CA SER A 44 22.81 -10.32 -3.67
C SER A 44 21.90 -11.49 -3.97
N LEU A 45 20.90 -11.25 -4.81
CA LEU A 45 20.11 -12.31 -5.45
C LEU A 45 21.04 -13.16 -6.33
N SER A 46 20.76 -14.47 -6.45
CA SER A 46 21.45 -15.34 -7.41
C SER A 46 21.23 -14.86 -8.84
N GLN A 47 22.14 -15.20 -9.75
CA GLN A 47 22.00 -14.80 -11.14
C GLN A 47 20.76 -15.43 -11.78
N ASP A 48 20.53 -16.72 -11.52
CA ASP A 48 19.36 -17.45 -12.02
C ASP A 48 18.03 -16.77 -11.66
N LEU A 49 17.91 -16.27 -10.42
CA LEU A 49 16.71 -15.57 -9.97
C LEU A 49 16.57 -14.19 -10.64
N LYS A 50 17.68 -13.50 -10.90
CA LYS A 50 17.65 -12.22 -11.64
C LYS A 50 17.18 -12.44 -13.08
N ASP A 51 17.68 -13.50 -13.72
CA ASP A 51 17.33 -13.84 -15.10
C ASP A 51 15.86 -14.25 -15.20
N GLU A 52 15.36 -15.01 -14.22
CA GLU A 52 13.94 -15.34 -14.10
C GLU A 52 13.07 -14.08 -13.97
N ILE A 53 13.40 -13.19 -13.04
CA ILE A 53 12.67 -11.91 -12.84
C ILE A 53 12.66 -11.08 -14.12
N GLN A 54 13.81 -10.98 -14.79
CA GLN A 54 13.94 -10.22 -16.03
C GLN A 54 13.10 -10.82 -17.17
N SER A 55 12.90 -12.13 -17.18
CA SER A 55 12.06 -12.80 -18.18
C SER A 55 10.59 -12.34 -18.16
N TYR A 56 10.07 -11.91 -16.99
CA TYR A 56 8.70 -11.41 -16.86
C TYR A 56 8.51 -9.97 -17.35
N GLN A 57 9.58 -9.26 -17.75
CA GLN A 57 9.52 -7.82 -18.07
C GLN A 57 8.46 -7.49 -19.13
N ASN A 58 8.28 -8.36 -20.13
CA ASN A 58 7.26 -8.15 -21.16
C ASN A 58 5.84 -8.21 -20.57
N VAL A 59 5.54 -9.19 -19.72
CA VAL A 59 4.24 -9.33 -19.04
C VAL A 59 4.00 -8.12 -18.13
N VAL A 60 5.01 -7.69 -17.38
CA VAL A 60 4.95 -6.49 -16.53
C VAL A 60 4.61 -5.26 -17.37
N ASN A 61 5.29 -5.06 -18.51
CA ASN A 61 5.02 -3.93 -19.40
C ASN A 61 3.60 -3.97 -19.98
N GLN A 62 3.10 -5.16 -20.31
CA GLN A 62 1.72 -5.34 -20.76
C GLN A 62 0.72 -4.93 -19.68
N ILE A 63 0.90 -5.40 -18.45
CA ILE A 63 0.04 -5.04 -17.32
C ILE A 63 0.07 -3.53 -17.07
N ILE A 64 1.27 -2.94 -17.00
CA ILE A 64 1.44 -1.49 -16.79
C ILE A 64 0.73 -0.71 -17.91
N SER A 65 0.96 -1.08 -19.16
CA SER A 65 0.34 -0.38 -20.29
C SER A 65 -1.18 -0.52 -20.29
N TYR A 66 -1.72 -1.70 -19.98
CA TYR A 66 -3.15 -1.96 -19.86
C TYR A 66 -3.83 -1.06 -18.82
N VAL A 67 -3.22 -0.90 -17.62
CA VAL A 67 -3.82 -0.11 -16.53
C VAL A 67 -3.55 1.39 -16.61
N THR A 68 -2.49 1.82 -17.32
CA THR A 68 -2.13 3.24 -17.42
C THR A 68 -2.59 3.91 -18.70
N ASN A 69 -2.58 3.19 -19.81
CA ASN A 69 -2.83 3.72 -21.15
C ASN A 69 -3.84 2.90 -21.97
N GLY A 70 -4.13 1.67 -21.55
CA GLY A 70 -5.05 0.77 -22.20
C GLY A 70 -6.48 0.93 -21.72
N GLU A 71 -7.26 -0.13 -21.93
CA GLU A 71 -8.70 -0.18 -21.67
C GLU A 71 -9.05 0.04 -20.20
N TYR A 72 -8.21 -0.42 -19.27
CA TYR A 72 -8.47 -0.33 -17.83
C TYR A 72 -8.08 1.02 -17.21
N LYS A 73 -7.63 1.96 -18.03
CA LYS A 73 -7.17 3.27 -17.56
C LYS A 73 -8.27 3.99 -16.78
N GLY A 74 -7.97 4.27 -15.51
CA GLY A 74 -8.87 5.04 -14.63
C GLY A 74 -10.04 4.23 -14.06
N GLN A 75 -10.21 2.96 -14.44
CA GLN A 75 -11.30 2.12 -13.94
C GLN A 75 -11.25 1.99 -12.42
N THR A 76 -10.06 1.81 -11.83
CA THR A 76 -9.89 1.76 -10.37
C THR A 76 -10.41 3.00 -9.67
N TYR A 77 -10.11 4.20 -10.19
CA TYR A 77 -10.60 5.46 -9.62
C TYR A 77 -12.10 5.62 -9.82
N SER A 78 -12.63 5.24 -10.98
CA SER A 78 -14.07 5.30 -11.27
C SER A 78 -14.89 4.38 -10.36
N THR A 79 -14.46 3.12 -10.20
CA THR A 79 -15.09 2.15 -9.30
C THR A 79 -15.00 2.62 -7.85
N LEU A 80 -13.84 3.13 -7.42
CA LEU A 80 -13.69 3.68 -6.07
C LEU A 80 -14.59 4.89 -5.83
N ALA A 81 -14.68 5.81 -6.79
CA ALA A 81 -15.57 6.97 -6.71
C ALA A 81 -17.04 6.51 -6.58
N THR A 82 -17.47 5.56 -7.43
CA THR A 82 -18.81 4.97 -7.37
C THR A 82 -19.08 4.34 -5.99
N LEU A 83 -18.13 3.56 -5.47
CA LEU A 83 -18.24 2.92 -4.15
C LEU A 83 -18.36 3.95 -3.01
N VAL A 84 -17.53 5.00 -3.04
CA VAL A 84 -17.52 6.05 -2.00
C VAL A 84 -18.78 6.91 -2.07
N ASP A 85 -19.16 7.36 -3.25
CA ASP A 85 -20.29 8.27 -3.45
C ASP A 85 -21.64 7.56 -3.25
N THR A 86 -21.73 6.26 -3.55
CA THR A 86 -22.97 5.49 -3.38
C THR A 86 -23.22 5.11 -1.92
N PHE A 87 -22.18 4.66 -1.19
CA PHE A 87 -22.37 4.07 0.15
C PHE A 87 -21.90 4.97 1.30
N GLY A 88 -21.06 5.97 1.03
CA GLY A 88 -20.56 6.88 2.08
C GLY A 88 -19.80 6.17 3.20
N ALA A 89 -20.12 6.51 4.45
CA ALA A 89 -19.47 5.94 5.63
C ALA A 89 -19.96 4.51 5.93
N ARG A 90 -19.04 3.54 5.90
CA ARG A 90 -19.32 2.10 6.04
C ARG A 90 -18.85 1.55 7.37
N MET A 91 -19.55 1.92 8.44
CA MET A 91 -19.22 1.41 9.78
C MET A 91 -19.49 -0.10 9.87
N THR A 92 -18.69 -0.81 10.68
CA THR A 92 -18.84 -2.26 10.90
C THR A 92 -20.24 -2.60 11.43
N GLY A 93 -20.91 -3.57 10.81
CA GLY A 93 -22.26 -4.00 11.15
C GLY A 93 -23.37 -3.03 10.73
N SER A 94 -23.07 -2.04 9.88
CA SER A 94 -24.08 -1.14 9.29
C SER A 94 -24.57 -1.65 7.94
N ALA A 95 -25.82 -1.33 7.58
CA ALA A 95 -26.37 -1.67 6.26
C ALA A 95 -25.56 -1.08 5.09
N ALA A 96 -24.91 0.08 5.28
CA ALA A 96 -24.05 0.68 4.27
C ALA A 96 -22.80 -0.17 3.98
N LEU A 97 -22.26 -0.85 5.00
CA LEU A 97 -21.15 -1.80 4.81
C LEU A 97 -21.63 -3.04 4.05
N GLU A 98 -22.74 -3.65 4.49
CA GLU A 98 -23.27 -4.88 3.85
C GLU A 98 -23.57 -4.64 2.36
N ASN A 99 -24.26 -3.54 2.03
CA ASN A 99 -24.55 -3.19 0.63
C ASN A 99 -23.28 -2.92 -0.20
N ALA A 100 -22.22 -2.40 0.42
CA ALA A 100 -20.94 -2.17 -0.26
C ALA A 100 -20.17 -3.49 -0.49
N ILE A 101 -20.30 -4.47 0.41
CA ILE A 101 -19.76 -5.82 0.22
C ILE A 101 -20.46 -6.48 -0.97
N ASP A 102 -21.79 -6.43 -1.02
CA ASP A 102 -22.58 -6.98 -2.14
C ASP A 102 -22.21 -6.32 -3.47
N PHE A 103 -22.02 -4.99 -3.47
CA PHE A 103 -21.57 -4.27 -4.64
C PHE A 103 -20.20 -4.78 -5.13
N MET A 104 -19.24 -4.95 -4.23
CA MET A 104 -17.90 -5.41 -4.61
C MET A 104 -17.92 -6.85 -5.12
N LEU A 105 -18.70 -7.74 -4.51
CA LEU A 105 -18.88 -9.10 -5.01
C LEU A 105 -19.43 -9.12 -6.44
N ASN A 106 -20.50 -8.36 -6.69
CA ASN A 106 -21.12 -8.29 -8.01
C ASN A 106 -20.18 -7.63 -9.03
N TRP A 107 -19.53 -6.52 -8.66
CA TRP A 107 -18.55 -5.87 -9.52
C TRP A 107 -17.43 -6.83 -9.91
N SER A 108 -16.84 -7.54 -8.95
CA SER A 108 -15.78 -8.52 -9.20
C SER A 108 -16.24 -9.70 -10.06
N ALA A 109 -17.46 -10.21 -9.87
CA ALA A 109 -18.03 -11.24 -10.74
C ALA A 109 -18.20 -10.73 -12.19
N ASN A 110 -18.64 -9.49 -12.37
CA ASN A 110 -18.79 -8.87 -13.70
C ASN A 110 -17.44 -8.62 -14.39
N GLU A 111 -16.38 -8.38 -13.61
CA GLU A 111 -15.00 -8.26 -14.10
C GLU A 111 -14.35 -9.64 -14.37
N GLY A 112 -15.08 -10.74 -14.17
CA GLY A 112 -14.61 -12.09 -14.42
C GLY A 112 -13.62 -12.62 -13.39
N LEU A 113 -13.64 -12.09 -12.17
CA LEU A 113 -12.82 -12.63 -11.08
C LEU A 113 -13.47 -13.89 -10.50
N ASP A 114 -12.73 -14.99 -10.57
CA ASP A 114 -13.15 -16.28 -10.01
C ASP A 114 -12.85 -16.36 -8.49
N ASN A 115 -13.58 -17.23 -7.80
CA ASN A 115 -13.35 -17.59 -6.39
C ASN A 115 -13.54 -16.44 -5.36
N MET A 116 -14.45 -15.49 -5.60
CA MET A 116 -14.86 -14.56 -4.56
C MET A 116 -15.96 -15.14 -3.65
N TYR A 117 -15.77 -15.00 -2.34
CA TYR A 117 -16.74 -15.38 -1.32
C TYR A 117 -16.62 -14.44 -0.12
N THR A 118 -17.69 -14.34 0.66
CA THR A 118 -17.71 -13.62 1.95
C THR A 118 -17.55 -14.58 3.11
N GLU A 119 -17.04 -14.05 4.22
CA GLU A 119 -16.94 -14.76 5.48
C GLU A 119 -17.67 -13.96 6.57
N ASP A 120 -18.44 -14.65 7.39
CA ASP A 120 -19.14 -14.03 8.51
C ASP A 120 -18.14 -13.68 9.63
N VAL A 121 -18.20 -12.45 10.13
CA VAL A 121 -17.36 -11.97 11.23
C VAL A 121 -18.21 -11.41 12.36
N LEU A 122 -17.99 -11.92 13.57
CA LEU A 122 -18.61 -11.38 14.77
C LEU A 122 -17.95 -10.05 15.15
N VAL A 123 -18.75 -8.98 15.17
CA VAL A 123 -18.28 -7.63 15.50
C VAL A 123 -19.12 -7.02 16.64
N PRO A 124 -18.52 -6.17 17.49
CA PRO A 124 -19.29 -5.38 18.44
C PRO A 124 -20.17 -4.38 17.69
N HIS A 125 -21.44 -4.32 18.05
CA HIS A 125 -22.39 -3.43 17.40
C HIS A 125 -22.34 -2.03 18.04
N TRP A 126 -21.72 -1.10 17.34
CA TRP A 126 -21.57 0.29 17.79
C TRP A 126 -22.65 1.19 17.19
N LYS A 127 -23.39 1.89 18.05
CA LYS A 127 -24.33 2.94 17.66
C LYS A 127 -23.93 4.24 18.33
N ARG A 128 -23.81 5.31 17.54
CA ARG A 128 -23.69 6.68 18.08
C ARG A 128 -25.07 7.11 18.53
N PHE A 129 -25.30 7.13 19.85
CA PHE A 129 -26.48 7.68 20.56
C PHE A 129 -27.84 7.47 19.86
N VAL A 130 -28.65 6.59 20.43
CA VAL A 130 -30.08 6.48 20.09
C VAL A 130 -30.82 7.29 21.13
N ASP A 131 -31.52 8.34 20.70
CA ASP A 131 -32.54 9.01 21.51
C ASP A 131 -33.83 8.17 21.50
#